data_AF-A0A562BS66-F1
#
_entry.id   AF-A0A562BS66-F1
#
_cell.length_a   1.000
_cell.length_b   1.000
_cell.length_c   1.000
_cell.angle_alpha   90.00
_cell.angle_beta   90.00
_cell.angle_gamma   90.00
#
_symmetry.space_group_name_H-M   'P 1'
#
loop_
_entity.id
_entity.type
_entity.pdbx_description
1 polymer ?
#
loop_
_entity_poly.entity_id
_entity_poly.type
_entity_poly.pdbx_seq_one_letter_code
_entity_poly.pdbx_strand_id
1 'polypeptide(L)'
;MSAQPNHFEHAIELASQERYDEALAILDALARQRPEIIDYEALRAQLLFDKGDPDRAFAALDAALARLPDLPLHPAHRWSSRGLLAHRYGMLLMSSGRVADALPWLEEAARRNGLATGEWTARFHVGLAHYRLGDVAAAVPGAHWPGQPRSA
;
A
#
# COMPACT_ATOMS: atom_id res chain seq x y z
N MET A 1 -9.00 -30.44 -17.38
CA MET A 1 -7.86 -29.81 -16.68
C MET A 1 -8.43 -28.72 -15.79
N SER A 2 -8.76 -29.06 -14.55
CA SER A 2 -9.14 -28.07 -13.53
C SER A 2 -7.92 -27.21 -13.26
N ALA A 3 -7.97 -25.95 -13.69
CA ALA A 3 -7.00 -24.95 -13.27
C ALA A 3 -7.07 -24.89 -11.73
N GLN A 4 -5.98 -25.25 -11.06
CA GLN A 4 -5.83 -24.96 -9.63
C GLN A 4 -6.10 -23.46 -9.47
N PRO A 5 -7.06 -23.03 -8.63
CA PRO A 5 -7.27 -21.61 -8.39
C PRO A 5 -5.94 -21.00 -7.94
N ASN A 6 -5.55 -19.88 -8.53
CA ASN A 6 -4.45 -19.10 -7.99
C ASN A 6 -4.84 -18.75 -6.55
N HIS A 7 -4.19 -19.36 -5.56
CA HIS A 7 -4.57 -19.21 -4.14
C HIS A 7 -4.69 -17.73 -3.73
N PHE A 8 -3.94 -16.84 -4.37
CA PHE A 8 -4.08 -15.40 -4.14
C PHE A 8 -5.41 -14.82 -4.64
N GLU A 9 -5.86 -15.21 -5.84
CA GLU A 9 -7.18 -14.84 -6.36
C GLU A 9 -8.29 -15.39 -5.47
N HIS A 10 -8.12 -16.61 -4.96
CA HIS A 10 -9.09 -17.20 -4.03
C HIS A 10 -9.19 -16.42 -2.71
N ALA A 11 -8.07 -15.92 -2.19
CA ALA A 11 -8.09 -15.02 -1.02
C ALA A 11 -8.85 -13.72 -1.30
N ILE A 12 -8.70 -13.14 -2.50
CA ILE A 12 -9.44 -11.94 -2.92
C ILE A 12 -10.94 -12.23 -3.05
N GLU A 13 -11.30 -13.38 -3.62
CA GLU A 13 -12.71 -13.80 -3.74
C GLU A 13 -13.36 -14.00 -2.36
N LEU A 14 -12.66 -14.62 -1.42
CA LEU A 14 -13.15 -14.76 -0.05
C LEU A 14 -13.31 -13.40 0.64
N ALA A 15 -12.33 -12.51 0.45
CA ALA A 15 -12.40 -11.15 0.99
C ALA A 15 -13.60 -10.35 0.44
N SER A 16 -13.95 -10.49 -0.84
CA SER A 16 -15.11 -9.82 -1.43
C SER A 16 -16.45 -10.35 -0.91
N GLN A 17 -16.44 -11.55 -0.32
CA GLN A 17 -17.57 -12.16 0.38
C GLN A 17 -17.54 -11.89 1.90
N GLU A 18 -16.69 -10.96 2.37
CA GLU A 18 -16.45 -10.66 3.79
C GLU A 18 -15.97 -11.86 4.63
N ARG A 19 -15.50 -12.94 3.97
CA ARG A 19 -14.94 -14.14 4.61
C ARG A 19 -13.47 -13.90 4.96
N TYR A 20 -13.22 -12.87 5.77
CA TYR A 20 -11.88 -12.35 6.05
C TYR A 20 -10.96 -13.37 6.72
N ASP A 21 -11.45 -14.18 7.66
CA ASP A 21 -10.61 -15.16 8.35
C ASP A 21 -10.04 -16.24 7.41
N GLU A 22 -10.86 -16.70 6.45
CA GLU A 22 -10.44 -17.68 5.47
C GLU A 22 -9.45 -17.08 4.47
N ALA A 23 -9.70 -15.85 4.02
CA ALA A 23 -8.78 -15.11 3.18
C ALA A 23 -7.42 -14.88 3.88
N LEU A 24 -7.43 -14.48 5.15
CA LEU A 24 -6.24 -14.27 5.97
C LEU A 24 -5.44 -15.57 6.14
N ALA A 25 -6.11 -16.70 6.37
CA ALA A 25 -5.44 -18.00 6.48
C ALA A 25 -4.68 -18.38 5.20
N ILE A 26 -5.27 -18.08 4.03
CA ILE A 26 -4.60 -18.29 2.73
C ILE A 26 -3.41 -17.35 2.57
N LEU A 27 -3.56 -16.07 2.92
CA LEU A 27 -2.47 -15.09 2.84
C LEU A 27 -1.31 -15.46 3.76
N ASP A 28 -1.59 -15.93 4.97
CA ASP A 28 -0.56 -16.41 5.92
C ASP A 28 0.18 -17.64 5.37
N ALA A 29 -0.51 -18.52 4.63
CA ALA A 29 0.13 -19.65 3.96
C ALA A 29 1.01 -19.20 2.78
N LEU A 30 0.51 -18.28 1.97
CA LEU A 30 1.23 -17.72 0.82
C LEU A 30 2.49 -16.96 1.25
N ALA A 31 2.39 -16.13 2.29
CA ALA A 31 3.52 -15.36 2.83
C ALA A 31 4.61 -16.26 3.41
N ARG A 32 4.25 -17.40 4.01
CA ARG A 32 5.24 -18.40 4.46
C ARG A 32 5.95 -19.11 3.31
N GLN A 33 5.23 -19.38 2.22
CA GLN A 33 5.78 -20.08 1.05
C GLN A 33 6.65 -19.17 0.18
N ARG A 34 6.23 -17.91 0.00
CA ARG A 34 6.87 -16.91 -0.86
C ARG A 34 6.98 -15.57 -0.13
N PRO A 35 7.87 -15.48 0.88
CA PRO A 35 8.00 -14.28 1.71
C PRO A 35 8.44 -13.04 0.93
N GLU A 36 9.03 -13.22 -0.25
CA GLU A 36 9.47 -12.18 -1.18
C GLU A 36 8.32 -11.47 -1.91
N ILE A 37 7.11 -12.06 -1.94
CA ILE A 37 5.93 -11.43 -2.56
C ILE A 37 5.22 -10.57 -1.51
N ILE A 38 5.34 -9.25 -1.64
CA ILE A 38 4.88 -8.28 -0.64
C ILE A 38 3.38 -8.00 -0.71
N ASP A 39 2.76 -8.27 -1.86
CA ASP A 39 1.32 -8.14 -2.09
C ASP A 39 0.48 -8.89 -1.05
N TYR A 40 0.99 -10.03 -0.56
CA TYR A 40 0.30 -10.81 0.48
C TYR A 40 0.15 -10.05 1.78
N GLU A 41 1.21 -9.37 2.24
CA GLU A 41 1.15 -8.56 3.46
C GLU A 41 0.33 -7.29 3.27
N ALA A 42 0.45 -6.67 2.10
CA ALA A 42 -0.32 -5.47 1.78
C ALA A 42 -1.83 -5.76 1.74
N LEU A 43 -2.24 -6.91 1.20
CA LEU A 43 -3.63 -7.36 1.24
C LEU A 43 -4.02 -7.79 2.65
N ARG A 44 -3.17 -8.53 3.37
CA ARG A 44 -3.43 -8.97 4.75
C ARG A 44 -3.72 -7.79 5.68
N ALA A 45 -2.93 -6.71 5.60
CA ALA A 45 -3.17 -5.49 6.36
C ALA A 45 -4.51 -4.84 6.00
N GLN A 46 -4.87 -4.80 4.71
CA GLN A 46 -6.17 -4.30 4.27
C GLN A 46 -7.32 -5.11 4.88
N LEU A 47 -7.25 -6.44 4.82
CA LEU A 47 -8.31 -7.30 5.34
C LEU A 47 -8.45 -7.22 6.86
N LEU A 48 -7.34 -7.08 7.59
CA LEU A 48 -7.39 -6.83 9.04
C LEU A 48 -8.11 -5.52 9.35
N PHE A 49 -7.83 -4.47 8.56
CA PHE A 49 -8.50 -3.19 8.71
C PHE A 49 -10.00 -3.28 8.38
N ASP A 50 -10.35 -3.91 7.27
CA ASP A 50 -11.75 -4.09 6.84
C ASP A 50 -12.57 -4.94 7.82
N LYS A 51 -11.91 -5.91 8.48
CA LYS A 51 -12.48 -6.69 9.59
C LYS A 51 -12.69 -5.87 10.88
N GLY A 52 -12.24 -4.61 10.92
CA GLY A 52 -12.39 -3.73 12.07
C GLY A 52 -11.26 -3.85 13.09
N ASP A 53 -10.10 -4.36 12.70
CA ASP A 53 -8.92 -4.52 13.55
C ASP A 53 -7.75 -3.64 13.06
N PRO A 54 -7.85 -2.30 13.21
CA PRO A 54 -6.84 -1.37 12.71
C PRO A 54 -5.49 -1.54 13.38
N ASP A 55 -5.46 -1.90 14.67
CA ASP A 55 -4.21 -2.10 15.42
C ASP A 55 -3.39 -3.24 14.82
N ARG A 56 -4.03 -4.38 14.54
CA ARG A 56 -3.34 -5.50 13.86
C ARG A 56 -2.99 -5.18 12.42
N ALA A 57 -3.79 -4.37 11.72
CA ALA A 57 -3.49 -3.94 10.37
C ALA A 57 -2.18 -3.12 10.31
N PHE A 58 -2.03 -2.12 11.19
CA PHE A 58 -0.81 -1.32 11.26
C PHE A 58 0.38 -2.15 11.75
N ALA A 59 0.20 -3.00 12.76
CA ALA A 59 1.25 -3.90 13.22
C ALA A 59 1.75 -4.86 12.11
N ALA A 60 0.85 -5.32 11.24
CA ALA A 60 1.21 -6.14 10.08
C ALA A 60 2.07 -5.35 9.07
N LEU A 61 1.71 -4.09 8.79
CA LEU A 61 2.50 -3.23 7.91
C LEU A 61 3.88 -2.92 8.52
N ASP A 62 3.94 -2.61 9.82
CA ASP A 62 5.20 -2.35 10.52
C ASP A 62 6.13 -3.59 10.46
N ALA A 63 5.59 -4.79 10.71
CA ALA A 63 6.34 -6.03 10.58
C ALA A 63 6.81 -6.29 9.13
N ALA A 64 5.95 -6.03 8.14
CA ALA A 64 6.30 -6.16 6.72
C ALA A 64 7.40 -5.17 6.29
N LEU A 65 7.38 -3.96 6.83
CA LEU A 65 8.41 -2.93 6.60
C LEU A 65 9.73 -3.31 7.26
N ALA A 66 9.69 -3.84 8.49
CA ALA A 66 10.86 -4.26 9.24
C ALA A 66 11.59 -5.45 8.59
N ARG A 67 10.84 -6.42 8.04
CA ARG A 67 11.43 -7.59 7.34
C ARG A 67 11.93 -7.26 5.93
N LEU A 68 11.41 -6.20 5.31
CA LEU A 68 11.67 -5.90 3.90
C LEU A 68 13.16 -5.80 3.54
N PRO A 69 14.07 -5.20 4.35
CA PRO A 69 15.51 -5.17 4.06
C PRO A 69 16.16 -6.55 4.00
N ASP A 70 15.64 -7.54 4.74
CA ASP A 70 16.25 -8.85 4.90
C ASP A 70 15.80 -9.86 3.83
N LEU A 71 14.72 -9.55 3.11
CA LEU A 71 14.21 -10.43 2.05
C LEU A 71 15.22 -10.54 0.89
N PRO A 72 15.33 -11.69 0.21
CA PRO A 72 16.24 -11.90 -0.92
C PRO A 72 15.71 -11.28 -2.22
N LEU A 73 15.41 -9.97 -2.18
CA LEU A 73 14.88 -9.19 -3.30
C LEU A 73 15.98 -8.44 -4.04
N HIS A 74 15.86 -8.39 -5.38
CA HIS A 74 16.63 -7.46 -6.20
C HIS A 74 16.36 -6.02 -5.71
N PRO A 75 17.37 -5.11 -5.68
CA PRO A 75 17.19 -3.75 -5.13
C PRO A 75 16.01 -2.98 -5.73
N ALA A 76 15.75 -3.14 -7.04
CA ALA A 76 14.60 -2.52 -7.71
C ALA A 76 13.26 -3.04 -7.17
N HIS A 77 13.12 -4.36 -6.95
CA HIS A 77 11.91 -4.95 -6.38
C HIS A 77 11.72 -4.56 -4.92
N ARG A 78 12.81 -4.44 -4.16
CA ARG A 78 12.75 -3.95 -2.77
C ARG A 78 12.28 -2.49 -2.71
N TRP A 79 12.77 -1.67 -3.64
CA TRP A 79 12.36 -0.28 -3.76
C TRP A 79 10.87 -0.11 -4.03
N SER A 80 10.32 -0.85 -5.01
CA SER A 80 8.89 -0.83 -5.32
C SER A 80 8.03 -1.45 -4.21
N SER A 81 8.49 -2.55 -3.63
CA SER A 81 7.84 -3.19 -2.47
C SER A 81 7.66 -2.26 -1.29
N ARG A 82 8.67 -1.43 -0.98
CA ARG A 82 8.57 -0.40 0.06
C ARG A 82 7.50 0.64 -0.28
N GLY A 83 7.38 0.98 -1.56
CA GLY A 83 6.34 1.87 -2.07
C GLY A 83 4.94 1.27 -1.92
N LEU A 84 4.77 -0.03 -2.18
CA LEU A 84 3.48 -0.72 -2.04
C LEU A 84 3.02 -0.72 -0.58
N LEU A 85 3.93 -1.06 0.35
CA LEU A 85 3.63 -1.01 1.79
C LEU A 85 3.35 0.42 2.26
N ALA A 86 4.13 1.41 1.79
CA ALA A 86 3.87 2.81 2.10
C ALA A 86 2.49 3.27 1.63
N HIS A 87 2.09 2.87 0.40
CA HIS A 87 0.79 3.22 -0.14
C HIS A 87 -0.31 2.63 0.72
N ARG A 88 -0.21 1.34 1.08
CA ARG A 88 -1.20 0.71 1.96
C ARG A 88 -1.28 1.41 3.31
N TYR A 89 -0.14 1.74 3.93
CA TYR A 89 -0.09 2.48 5.20
C TYR A 89 -0.83 3.82 5.11
N GLY A 90 -0.50 4.63 4.09
CA GLY A 90 -1.14 5.91 3.85
C GLY A 90 -2.64 5.77 3.61
N MET A 91 -3.07 4.74 2.88
CA MET A 91 -4.50 4.48 2.64
C MET A 91 -5.25 4.16 3.92
N LEU A 92 -4.70 3.34 4.82
CA LEU A 92 -5.34 3.00 6.10
C LEU A 92 -5.40 4.22 7.06
N LEU A 93 -4.38 5.06 7.06
CA LEU A 93 -4.40 6.32 7.81
C LEU A 93 -5.45 7.27 7.24
N MET A 94 -5.54 7.38 5.91
CA MET A 94 -6.51 8.25 5.26
C MET A 94 -7.95 7.76 5.44
N SER A 95 -8.20 6.46 5.43
CA SER A 95 -9.54 5.87 5.69
C SER A 95 -9.97 6.05 7.16
N SER A 96 -9.03 6.08 8.10
CA SER A 96 -9.27 6.42 9.51
C SER A 96 -9.36 7.93 9.80
N GLY A 97 -9.37 8.78 8.76
CA GLY A 97 -9.47 10.23 8.90
C GLY A 97 -8.17 10.92 9.31
N ARG A 98 -7.08 10.17 9.50
CA ARG A 98 -5.75 10.66 9.87
C ARG A 98 -4.97 11.15 8.65
N VAL A 99 -5.55 12.10 7.92
CA VAL A 99 -5.02 12.55 6.61
C VAL A 99 -3.64 13.18 6.73
N ALA A 100 -3.37 13.94 7.80
CA ALA A 100 -2.05 14.54 8.02
C ALA A 100 -0.96 13.48 8.20
N ASP A 101 -1.26 12.41 8.95
CA ASP A 101 -0.33 11.28 9.15
C ASP A 101 -0.18 10.46 7.87
N ALA A 102 -1.24 10.36 7.05
CA ALA A 102 -1.23 9.62 5.79
C ALA A 102 -0.32 10.25 4.73
N LEU A 103 -0.27 11.58 4.66
CA LEU A 103 0.43 12.32 3.61
C LEU A 103 1.88 11.87 3.37
N PRO A 104 2.78 11.81 4.37
CA PRO A 104 4.17 11.41 4.14
C PRO A 104 4.30 9.99 3.59
N TRP A 105 3.39 9.07 3.95
CA TRP A 105 3.36 7.71 3.42
C TRP A 105 2.92 7.68 1.95
N LEU A 106 1.90 8.49 1.59
CA LEU A 106 1.41 8.61 0.23
C LEU A 106 2.43 9.29 -0.69
N GLU A 107 3.16 10.30 -0.19
CA GLU A 107 4.29 10.93 -0.91
C GLU A 107 5.44 9.95 -1.13
N GLU A 108 5.80 9.17 -0.10
CA GLU A 108 6.80 8.11 -0.23
C GLU A 108 6.37 7.07 -1.28
N ALA A 109 5.11 6.64 -1.23
CA ALA A 109 4.55 5.73 -2.22
C ALA A 109 4.62 6.31 -3.64
N ALA A 110 4.23 7.57 -3.83
CA ALA A 110 4.28 8.26 -5.11
C ALA A 110 5.70 8.44 -5.66
N ARG A 111 6.69 8.61 -4.78
CA ARG A 111 8.11 8.67 -5.17
C ARG A 111 8.65 7.30 -5.56
N ARG A 112 8.22 6.24 -4.89
CA ARG A 112 8.74 4.88 -5.10
C ARG A 112 8.07 4.14 -6.25
N ASN A 113 6.74 4.26 -6.33
CA ASN A 113 5.86 3.62 -7.32
C ASN A 113 5.32 4.65 -8.34
N GLY A 114 5.95 5.81 -8.45
CA GLY A 114 5.60 6.82 -9.45
C GLY A 114 5.97 6.39 -10.87
N LEU A 115 6.57 7.31 -11.63
CA LEU A 115 6.88 7.18 -13.06
C LEU A 115 7.53 5.85 -13.51
N ALA A 116 8.17 5.09 -12.61
CA ALA A 116 8.81 3.81 -12.91
C ALA A 116 7.86 2.59 -12.99
N THR A 117 6.69 2.60 -12.34
CA THR A 117 5.73 1.46 -12.36
C THR A 117 4.41 1.80 -13.06
N GLY A 118 4.18 3.07 -13.42
CA GLY A 118 2.92 3.52 -14.04
C GLY A 118 1.75 3.63 -13.05
N GLU A 119 2.00 3.46 -11.74
CA GLU A 119 0.98 3.48 -10.69
C GLU A 119 0.60 4.93 -10.35
N TRP A 120 -0.36 5.50 -11.07
CA TRP A 120 -0.89 6.85 -10.83
C TRP A 120 -1.67 6.96 -9.52
N THR A 121 -2.07 5.82 -8.96
CA THR A 121 -2.94 5.70 -7.79
C THR A 121 -2.36 6.43 -6.57
N ALA A 122 -1.06 6.28 -6.28
CA ALA A 122 -0.44 6.95 -5.12
C ALA A 122 -0.42 8.49 -5.28
N ARG A 123 -0.14 8.99 -6.49
CA ARG A 123 -0.16 10.44 -6.77
C ARG A 123 -1.55 11.04 -6.67
N PHE A 124 -2.56 10.32 -7.16
CA PHE A 124 -3.95 10.71 -6.98
C PHE A 124 -4.29 10.85 -5.49
N HIS A 125 -3.86 9.88 -4.66
CA HIS A 125 -4.09 9.94 -3.22
C HIS A 125 -3.32 11.07 -2.53
N VAL A 126 -2.11 11.43 -2.98
CA VAL A 126 -1.39 12.64 -2.51
C VAL A 126 -2.23 13.89 -2.79
N GLY A 127 -2.72 14.05 -4.02
CA GLY A 127 -3.58 15.19 -4.38
C GLY A 127 -4.86 15.24 -3.55
N LEU A 128 -5.50 14.09 -3.32
CA LEU A 128 -6.67 13.97 -2.46
C LEU A 128 -6.35 14.32 -0.99
N ALA A 129 -5.19 13.91 -0.48
CA ALA A 129 -4.76 14.24 0.88
C ALA A 129 -4.56 15.75 1.04
N HIS A 130 -3.85 16.40 0.11
CA HIS A 130 -3.71 17.87 0.10
C HIS A 130 -5.07 18.57 0.01
N TYR A 131 -5.98 18.11 -0.86
CA TYR A 131 -7.33 18.66 -0.94
C TYR A 131 -8.08 18.57 0.39
N ARG A 132 -8.05 17.41 1.07
CA ARG A 132 -8.69 17.20 2.37
C ARG A 132 -8.06 18.04 3.50
N LEU A 133 -6.79 18.41 3.37
CA LEU A 133 -6.09 19.30 4.30
C LEU A 133 -6.31 20.79 3.99
N GLY A 134 -7.02 21.13 2.91
CA GLY A 134 -7.25 22.50 2.47
C GLY A 134 -6.11 23.13 1.67
N ASP A 135 -5.07 22.35 1.33
CA ASP A 135 -3.95 22.79 0.48
C ASP A 135 -4.27 22.54 -1.00
N VAL A 136 -5.14 23.38 -1.55
CA VAL A 136 -5.62 23.24 -2.94
C VAL A 136 -4.49 23.45 -3.96
N ALA A 137 -3.45 24.23 -3.61
CA ALA A 137 -2.30 24.47 -4.48
C ALA A 137 -1.45 23.20 -4.65
N ALA A 138 -1.26 22.43 -3.58
CA ALA A 138 -0.55 21.16 -3.65
C ALA A 138 -1.41 19.98 -4.16
N ALA A 139 -2.73 20.14 -4.23
CA ALA A 139 -3.64 19.09 -4.70
C ALA A 139 -3.56 18.82 -6.22
N VAL A 140 -3.04 19.76 -7.02
CA VAL A 140 -2.95 19.64 -8.48
C VAL A 140 -1.67 18.87 -8.88
N PRO A 141 -1.78 17.70 -9.52
CA PRO A 141 -0.62 16.94 -9.98
C PRO A 141 0.24 17.79 -10.94
N GLY A 142 1.48 18.10 -10.54
CA GLY A 142 2.43 18.89 -11.32
C GLY A 142 2.75 20.28 -10.77
N ALA A 143 2.09 20.74 -9.70
CA ALA A 143 2.35 22.05 -9.08
C ALA A 143 3.73 22.18 -8.40
N HIS A 144 4.43 21.07 -8.16
CA HIS A 144 5.75 21.06 -7.52
C HIS A 144 6.61 19.94 -8.13
N TRP A 145 7.19 20.24 -9.29
CA TRP A 145 8.34 19.51 -9.80
C TRP A 145 9.60 19.97 -9.02
N PRO A 146 10.39 19.06 -8.40
CA PRO A 146 11.66 19.43 -7.81
C PRO A 146 12.63 19.83 -8.93
N GLY A 147 12.71 21.14 -9.21
CA GLY A 147 13.54 21.71 -10.27
C GLY A 147 12.89 22.81 -11.10
N GLN A 148 11.60 23.13 -10.92
CA GLN A 148 11.06 24.37 -11.51
C GLN A 148 11.28 25.54 -10.55
N PRO A 149 11.92 26.64 -10.99
CA PRO A 149 12.02 27.85 -10.19
C PRO A 149 10.61 28.37 -9.92
N ARG A 150 10.37 28.82 -8.68
CA ARG A 150 9.15 29.56 -8.35
C ARG A 150 9.10 30.80 -9.24
N SER A 151 8.13 30.85 -10.15
CA SER A 151 7.76 32.10 -10.81
C SER A 151 7.41 33.10 -9.71
N ALA A 152 8.20 34.17 -9.61
CA ALA A 152 7.94 35.30 -8.73
C ALA A 152 6.68 36.06 -9.17
#